data_AF-A0A1N7J2F7-F1
#
_entry.id   AF-A0A1N7J2F7-F1
#
_cell.length_a   1.000
_cell.length_b   1.000
_cell.length_c   1.000
_cell.angle_alpha   90.00
_cell.angle_beta   90.00
_cell.angle_gamma   90.00
#
_symmetry.space_group_name_H-M   'P 1'
#
loop_
_entity.id
_entity.type
_entity.pdbx_description
1 polymer ?
#
loop_
_entity_poly.entity_id
_entity_poly.type
_entity_poly.pdbx_seq_one_letter_code
_entity_poly.pdbx_strand_id
1 'polypeptide(L)'
;MSQPRPYRRPLTPVFTALGLLLALGAAQAVHALATAPREAARIAANRALVRDLGLSDLALFTEARYTRHPALADNASAFQDAPGSFEHFPSGSFVPPAGPWGTAKLGFAPQEVTQ
;
A
#
# COMPACT_ATOMS: atom_id res chain seq x y z
N MET A 1 -34.28 -38.78 -27.89
CA MET A 1 -33.03 -38.07 -27.55
C MET A 1 -33.34 -36.60 -27.31
N SER A 2 -33.34 -36.15 -26.05
CA SER A 2 -33.57 -34.74 -25.70
C SER A 2 -32.23 -33.99 -25.77
N GLN A 3 -32.12 -32.96 -26.61
CA GLN A 3 -30.92 -32.12 -26.64
C GLN A 3 -30.83 -31.25 -25.37
N PRO A 4 -29.65 -31.11 -24.75
CA PRO A 4 -29.48 -30.19 -23.63
C PRO A 4 -29.63 -28.74 -24.10
N ARG A 5 -30.45 -27.95 -23.39
CA ARG A 5 -30.58 -26.52 -23.66
C ARG A 5 -29.27 -25.81 -23.30
N PRO A 6 -28.75 -24.92 -24.16
CA PRO A 6 -27.50 -24.20 -23.88
C PRO A 6 -27.68 -23.30 -22.66
N TYR A 7 -26.80 -23.43 -21.67
CA TYR A 7 -26.75 -22.57 -20.49
C TYR A 7 -26.25 -21.19 -20.90
N ARG A 8 -27.15 -20.20 -21.04
CA ARG A 8 -26.78 -18.80 -21.29
C ARG A 8 -26.51 -18.12 -19.96
N ARG A 9 -25.24 -17.81 -19.66
CA ARG A 9 -24.89 -16.92 -18.55
C ARG A 9 -25.26 -15.50 -18.95
N PRO A 10 -26.09 -14.78 -18.18
CA PRO A 10 -26.31 -13.37 -18.43
C PRO A 10 -24.99 -12.64 -18.16
N LEU A 11 -24.46 -11.95 -19.17
CA LEU A 11 -23.22 -11.18 -19.06
C LEU A 11 -23.44 -9.81 -18.37
N THR A 12 -24.70 -9.37 -18.28
CA THR A 12 -25.13 -8.13 -17.66
C THR A 12 -24.57 -7.89 -16.24
N PRO A 13 -24.66 -8.83 -15.27
CA PRO A 13 -24.13 -8.61 -13.92
C PRO A 13 -22.61 -8.39 -13.88
N VAL A 14 -21.85 -8.96 -14.82
CA VAL A 14 -20.40 -8.78 -14.89
C VAL A 14 -20.08 -7.36 -15.36
N PHE A 15 -20.75 -6.90 -16.40
CA PHE A 15 -20.55 -5.54 -16.91
C PHE A 15 -21.05 -4.46 -15.95
N THR A 16 -22.14 -4.71 -15.22
CA THR A 16 -22.59 -3.78 -14.18
C THR A 16 -21.61 -3.72 -13.01
N ALA A 17 -21.09 -4.87 -12.56
CA ALA A 17 -20.06 -4.91 -11.52
C ALA A 17 -18.78 -4.19 -11.96
N LEU A 18 -18.33 -4.41 -13.19
CA LEU A 18 -17.16 -3.72 -13.75
C LEU A 18 -17.39 -2.21 -13.84
N GLY A 19 -18.56 -1.78 -14.32
CA GLY A 19 -18.93 -0.36 -14.39
C GLY A 19 -18.93 0.30 -13.01
N LEU A 20 -19.46 -0.39 -11.99
CA LEU A 20 -19.45 0.09 -10.61
C LEU A 20 -18.01 0.26 -10.08
N LEU A 21 -17.16 -0.75 -10.30
CA LEU A 21 -15.75 -0.70 -9.87
C LEU A 21 -15.00 0.46 -10.55
N LEU A 22 -15.21 0.68 -11.84
CA LEU A 22 -14.60 1.80 -12.57
C LEU A 22 -15.09 3.15 -12.04
N ALA A 23 -16.39 3.27 -11.75
CA ALA A 23 -16.96 4.50 -11.18
C ALA A 23 -16.39 4.80 -9.78
N LEU A 24 -16.25 3.77 -8.93
CA LEU A 24 -15.62 3.89 -7.62
C LEU A 24 -14.15 4.28 -7.73
N GLY A 25 -13.39 3.64 -8.63
CA GLY A 25 -12.00 3.99 -8.89
C GLY A 25 -11.83 5.43 -9.38
N ALA A 26 -12.71 5.90 -10.27
CA ALA A 26 -12.72 7.29 -10.72
C ALA A 26 -13.04 8.27 -9.58
N ALA A 27 -14.02 7.94 -8.74
CA ALA A 27 -14.35 8.76 -7.56
C ALA A 27 -13.16 8.85 -6.58
N GLN A 28 -12.45 7.74 -6.35
CA GLN A 28 -11.23 7.72 -5.54
C GLN A 28 -10.11 8.58 -6.15
N ALA A 29 -9.91 8.51 -7.48
CA ALA A 29 -8.91 9.32 -8.16
C ALA A 29 -9.22 10.83 -8.07
N VAL A 30 -10.48 11.22 -8.26
CA VAL A 30 -10.92 12.61 -8.08
C VAL A 30 -10.71 13.07 -6.65
N HIS A 31 -11.08 12.25 -5.66
CA HIS A 31 -10.85 12.56 -4.25
C HIS A 31 -9.36 12.72 -3.93
N ALA A 32 -8.51 11.83 -4.44
CA ALA A 32 -7.06 11.89 -4.26
C ALA A 32 -6.48 13.19 -4.84
N LEU A 33 -6.88 13.58 -6.06
CA LEU A 33 -6.44 14.83 -6.69
C LEU A 33 -6.93 16.07 -5.92
N ALA A 34 -8.18 16.05 -5.44
CA ALA A 34 -8.76 17.16 -4.68
C ALA A 34 -8.10 17.32 -3.29
N THR A 35 -7.66 16.22 -2.67
CA THR A 35 -7.04 16.22 -1.33
C THR A 35 -5.52 16.35 -1.35
N ALA A 36 -4.86 16.04 -2.47
CA ALA A 36 -3.41 16.11 -2.63
C ALA A 36 -2.73 17.38 -2.09
N PRO A 37 -3.21 18.62 -2.38
CA PRO A 37 -2.53 19.82 -1.88
C PRO A 37 -2.63 19.97 -0.35
N ARG A 38 -3.78 19.61 0.23
CA ARG A 38 -3.98 19.59 1.69
C ARG A 38 -3.08 18.55 2.34
N GLU A 39 -2.96 17.38 1.71
CA GLU A 39 -2.13 16.30 2.21
C GLU A 39 -0.64 16.64 2.12
N ALA A 40 -0.20 17.27 1.03
CA ALA A 40 1.17 17.77 0.89
C ALA A 40 1.52 18.81 1.98
N ALA A 41 0.60 19.74 2.26
CA ALA A 41 0.78 20.72 3.34
C ALA A 41 0.87 20.05 4.72
N ARG A 42 0.04 19.02 4.97
CA ARG A 42 0.08 18.22 6.20
C ARG A 42 1.42 17.49 6.36
N ILE A 43 1.90 16.86 5.30
CA ILE A 43 3.20 16.15 5.29
C ILE A 43 4.34 17.14 5.55
N ALA A 44 4.32 18.32 4.92
CA ALA A 44 5.34 19.35 5.14
C ALA A 44 5.37 19.84 6.60
N ALA A 45 4.20 20.09 7.20
CA ALA A 45 4.10 20.48 8.61
C ALA A 45 4.62 19.38 9.55
N ASN A 46 4.29 18.12 9.28
CA ASN A 46 4.79 17.00 10.06
C ASN A 46 6.32 16.85 9.95
N ARG A 47 6.91 17.05 8.76
CA ARG A 47 8.37 17.02 8.57
C ARG A 47 9.06 18.11 9.40
N ALA A 48 8.47 19.31 9.47
CA ALA A 48 9.00 20.38 10.33
C ALA A 48 9.00 19.96 11.81
N LEU A 49 7.91 19.34 12.29
CA LEU A 49 7.83 18.82 13.66
C LEU A 49 8.87 17.73 13.94
N VAL A 50 9.07 16.78 13.02
CA VAL A 50 10.10 15.73 13.15
C VAL A 50 11.49 16.35 13.33
N ARG A 51 11.83 17.34 12.49
CA ARG A 51 13.10 18.06 12.58
C ARG A 51 13.23 18.80 13.91
N ASP A 52 12.21 19.55 14.31
CA ASP A 52 12.25 20.39 15.51
C ASP A 52 12.32 19.53 16.80
N LEU A 53 11.78 18.31 16.77
CA LEU A 53 11.86 17.33 17.86
C LEU A 53 13.11 16.45 17.81
N GLY A 54 13.93 16.54 16.76
CA GLY A 54 15.10 15.67 16.57
C GLY A 54 14.76 14.20 16.38
N LEU A 55 13.58 13.91 15.83
CA LEU A 55 13.16 12.54 15.50
C LEU A 55 13.81 12.10 14.18
N SER A 56 14.13 10.81 14.07
CA SER A 56 14.78 10.26 12.87
C SER A 56 13.87 10.25 11.64
N ASP A 57 12.55 10.08 11.82
CA ASP A 57 11.56 10.10 10.74
C ASP A 57 10.12 10.19 11.28
N LEU A 58 9.15 10.44 10.39
CA LEU A 58 7.73 10.20 10.62
C LEU A 58 7.43 8.70 10.62
N ALA A 59 6.97 8.19 11.75
CA ALA A 59 6.44 6.83 11.83
C ALA A 59 5.15 6.73 10.99
N LEU A 60 5.21 6.06 9.84
CA LEU A 60 4.02 5.72 9.04
C LEU A 60 3.15 4.68 9.76
N PHE A 61 3.76 3.85 10.61
CA PHE A 61 3.12 2.83 11.43
C PHE A 61 3.67 2.88 12.85
N THR A 62 2.82 2.65 13.84
CA THR A 62 3.19 2.61 15.27
C THR A 62 3.62 1.22 15.72
N GLU A 63 3.85 0.30 14.78
CA GLU A 63 4.03 -1.13 15.02
C GLU A 63 5.48 -1.44 15.33
N ALA A 64 5.74 -1.96 16.53
CA ALA A 64 7.07 -2.11 17.12
C ALA A 64 8.09 -2.90 16.27
N ARG A 65 7.62 -3.74 15.34
CA ARG A 65 8.50 -4.54 14.46
C ARG A 65 9.09 -3.72 13.31
N TYR A 66 8.37 -2.69 12.86
CA TYR A 66 8.77 -1.81 11.75
C TYR A 66 9.06 -0.38 12.21
N THR A 67 9.09 -0.11 13.52
CA THR A 67 9.60 1.17 14.07
C THR A 67 11.11 1.33 13.93
N ARG A 68 11.84 0.31 13.47
CA ARG A 68 13.24 0.41 13.08
C ARG A 68 13.30 0.56 11.57
N HIS A 69 14.12 1.49 11.10
CA HIS A 69 14.31 1.80 9.67
C HIS A 69 14.23 0.52 8.82
N PRO A 70 13.37 0.42 7.78
CA PRO A 70 13.16 -0.83 7.04
C PRO A 70 14.43 -1.50 6.52
N ALA A 71 15.48 -0.72 6.21
CA ALA A 71 16.80 -1.25 5.84
C ALA A 71 17.59 -1.94 6.97
N LEU A 72 17.15 -1.77 8.22
CA LEU A 72 17.67 -2.40 9.44
C LEU A 72 16.71 -3.46 10.00
N ALA A 73 15.53 -3.61 9.40
CA ALA A 73 14.64 -4.73 9.69
C ALA A 73 15.22 -6.00 9.05
N ASP A 74 15.13 -7.14 9.73
CA ASP A 74 15.61 -8.40 9.20
C ASP A 74 14.78 -8.79 7.95
N ASN A 75 15.44 -8.84 6.78
CA ASN A 75 14.84 -9.24 5.50
C ASN A 75 14.23 -10.65 5.52
N ALA A 76 14.60 -11.47 6.51
CA ALA A 76 14.23 -12.87 6.57
C ALA A 76 12.76 -13.12 6.98
N SER A 77 11.95 -12.08 7.20
CA SER A 77 10.71 -12.31 7.91
C SER A 77 9.62 -11.30 7.54
N ALA A 78 9.19 -11.35 6.28
CA ALA A 78 7.77 -11.18 6.01
C ALA A 78 7.06 -12.40 6.62
N PHE A 79 5.97 -12.22 7.36
CA PHE A 79 5.22 -13.31 8.04
C PHE A 79 5.93 -13.94 9.25
N GLN A 80 6.51 -13.12 10.16
CA GLN A 80 7.30 -13.58 11.32
C GLN A 80 6.54 -14.37 12.39
N ASP A 81 5.21 -14.44 12.32
CA ASP A 81 4.43 -15.03 13.41
C ASP A 81 4.49 -16.57 13.39
N ALA A 82 4.26 -17.20 12.24
CA ALA A 82 4.40 -18.63 12.01
C ALA A 82 4.40 -18.98 10.50
N PRO A 83 4.93 -20.16 10.10
CA PRO A 83 4.78 -20.65 8.73
C PRO A 83 3.30 -20.66 8.29
N GLY A 84 2.97 -19.89 7.25
CA GLY A 84 1.60 -19.76 6.74
C GLY A 84 0.68 -18.83 7.54
N SER A 85 1.20 -18.12 8.54
CA SER A 85 0.44 -17.07 9.24
C SER A 85 0.20 -15.86 8.34
N PHE A 86 -0.96 -15.22 8.52
CA PHE A 86 -1.23 -13.92 7.91
C PHE A 86 -0.49 -12.84 8.69
N GLU A 87 0.06 -11.86 7.96
CA GLU A 87 0.63 -10.66 8.56
C GLU A 87 -0.48 -9.84 9.24
N HIS A 88 -0.28 -9.51 10.51
CA HIS A 88 -1.24 -8.76 11.33
C HIS A 88 -1.07 -7.25 11.18
N PHE A 89 0.08 -6.83 10.67
CA PHE A 89 0.51 -5.45 10.62
C PHE A 89 0.45 -4.90 9.18
N PRO A 90 -0.32 -3.83 8.90
CA PRO A 90 -0.44 -3.29 7.54
C PRO A 90 0.90 -2.87 6.94
N SER A 91 1.88 -2.51 7.78
CA SER A 91 3.26 -2.19 7.39
C SER A 91 3.93 -3.30 6.57
N GLY A 92 3.59 -4.58 6.80
CA GLY A 92 4.13 -5.70 6.00
C GLY A 92 3.71 -5.66 4.53
N SER A 93 2.65 -4.92 4.16
CA SER A 93 2.26 -4.73 2.76
C SER A 93 3.22 -3.80 1.97
N PHE A 94 4.04 -3.02 2.67
CA PHE A 94 5.06 -2.15 2.05
C PHE A 94 6.41 -2.85 1.91
N VAL A 95 6.56 -4.04 2.51
CA VAL A 95 7.79 -4.81 2.44
C VAL A 95 7.73 -5.74 1.23
N PRO A 96 8.69 -5.64 0.29
CA PRO A 96 8.73 -6.60 -0.81
C PRO A 96 8.90 -8.03 -0.33
N PRO A 97 8.32 -9.01 -1.03
CA PRO A 97 8.65 -10.41 -0.79
C PRO A 97 10.14 -10.65 -1.07
N ALA A 98 10.82 -11.36 -0.17
CA ALA A 98 12.20 -11.79 -0.39
C ALA A 98 12.23 -12.90 -1.46
N GLY A 99 12.86 -12.64 -2.61
CA GLY A 99 12.98 -13.65 -3.68
C GLY A 99 13.31 -13.09 -5.07
N PRO A 100 13.38 -13.97 -6.10
CA PRO A 100 13.74 -13.59 -7.47
C PRO A 100 12.67 -12.75 -8.21
N TRP A 101 11.54 -12.46 -7.55
CA TRP A 101 10.39 -11.75 -8.14
C TRP A 101 10.53 -10.22 -8.12
N GLY A 102 11.69 -9.71 -7.69
CA GLY A 102 12.07 -8.31 -7.78
C GLY A 102 12.46 -7.72 -6.42
N THR A 103 13.49 -6.90 -6.40
CA THR A 103 13.77 -6.00 -5.27
C THR A 103 12.80 -4.83 -5.39
N ALA A 104 11.76 -4.75 -4.54
CA ALA A 104 11.08 -3.46 -4.45
C ALA A 104 12.07 -2.48 -3.83
N LYS A 105 12.50 -1.52 -4.64
CA LYS A 105 13.26 -0.38 -4.15
C LYS A 105 12.24 0.57 -3.53
N LEU A 106 12.29 0.71 -2.21
CA LEU A 106 11.74 1.90 -1.57
C LEU A 106 12.60 3.07 -2.03
N GLY A 107 12.16 3.74 -3.11
CA GLY A 107 12.89 4.86 -3.70
C GLY A 107 12.57 6.12 -2.92
N PHE A 108 13.58 6.69 -2.28
CA PHE A 108 13.53 8.08 -1.82
C PHE A 108 13.90 8.97 -3.00
N ALA A 109 13.23 10.11 -3.13
CA ALA A 109 13.68 11.09 -4.13
C ALA A 109 15.12 11.52 -3.77
N PRO A 110 16.03 11.75 -4.72
CA PRO A 110 17.40 12.16 -4.40
C PRO A 110 17.47 13.39 -3.49
N GLN A 111 16.45 14.27 -3.58
CA GLN A 111 16.34 15.43 -2.71
C GLN A 111 16.04 15.08 -1.25
N GLU A 112 15.49 13.90 -0.96
CA GLU A 112 15.13 13.42 0.38
C GLU A 112 16.29 12.71 1.10
N VAL A 113 17.29 12.23 0.37
CA VAL A 113 18.47 11.54 0.93
C VAL A 113 19.58 12.51 1.34
N THR A 114 19.52 13.75 0.86
CA THR A 114 20.61 14.73 1.01
C THR A 114 20.33 15.80 2.08
N GLN A 115 19.38 15.56 3.00
CA GLN A 115 19.11 16.46 4.14
C GLN A 115 19.79 16.00 5.42
#